data_AF-A0A927V1I9-F1
#
_entry.id   AF-A0A927V1I9-F1
#
_cell.length_a   1.000
_cell.length_b   1.000
_cell.length_c   1.000
_cell.angle_alpha   90.00
_cell.angle_beta   90.00
_cell.angle_gamma   90.00
#
_symmetry.space_group_name_H-M   'P 1'
#
loop_
_entity.id
_entity.type
_entity.pdbx_description
1 polymer ?
#
loop_
_entity_poly.entity_id
_entity_poly.type
_entity_poly.pdbx_seq_one_letter_code
_entity_poly.pdbx_strand_id
1 'polypeptide(L)'
;MGTFVIWLILTLTIALLSTCFIEMVPHFFLKKRLLWIKTGLLCNVATNPFVNILLILMSIIFKNHELIIVTTILLELIVVFVEMMLYNLILNERLSKCLLVSAMCNLLSFTIGLLFDAFI
;
A
#
# COMPACT_ATOMS: atom_id res chain seq x y z
N MET A 1 -17.32 -20.15 -9.99
CA MET A 1 -17.16 -19.40 -8.72
C MET A 1 -15.84 -19.71 -8.02
N GLY A 2 -15.49 -20.98 -7.74
CA GLY A 2 -14.25 -21.32 -7.02
C GLY A 2 -12.95 -20.82 -7.67
N THR A 3 -12.83 -20.89 -9.00
CA THR A 3 -11.64 -20.43 -9.74
C THR A 3 -11.42 -18.92 -9.67
N PHE A 4 -12.50 -18.12 -9.67
CA PHE A 4 -12.42 -16.66 -9.55
C PHE A 4 -11.94 -16.23 -8.15
N VAL A 5 -12.44 -16.89 -7.10
CA VAL A 5 -12.03 -16.60 -5.72
C VAL A 5 -10.56 -16.95 -5.50
N ILE A 6 -10.11 -18.10 -6.03
CA ILE A 6 -8.69 -18.51 -5.94
C ILE A 6 -7.78 -17.51 -6.67
N TRP A 7 -8.18 -17.08 -7.87
CA TRP A 7 -7.42 -16.10 -8.64
C TRP A 7 -7.34 -14.75 -7.89
N LEU A 8 -8.46 -14.25 -7.38
CA LEU A 8 -8.51 -13.02 -6.59
C LEU A 8 -7.58 -13.06 -5.36
N ILE A 9 -7.62 -14.15 -4.60
CA ILE A 9 -6.76 -14.34 -3.42
C ILE A 9 -5.29 -14.35 -3.83
N LEU A 10 -4.93 -15.04 -4.91
CA LEU A 10 -3.57 -15.06 -5.43
C LEU A 10 -3.07 -13.67 -5.81
N THR A 11 -3.86 -12.90 -6.57
CA THR A 11 -3.48 -11.54 -7.00
C THR A 11 -3.31 -10.61 -5.81
N LEU A 12 -4.23 -10.64 -4.84
CA LEU A 12 -4.13 -9.86 -3.61
C LEU A 12 -2.90 -10.25 -2.78
N THR A 13 -2.60 -11.55 -2.68
CA THR A 13 -1.44 -12.05 -1.92
C THR A 13 -0.12 -11.63 -2.56
N ILE A 14 -0.01 -11.71 -3.89
CA ILE A 14 1.18 -11.28 -4.62
C ILE A 14 1.38 -9.77 -4.49
N ALA A 15 0.31 -8.99 -4.68
CA ALA A 15 0.35 -7.54 -4.48
C ALA A 15 0.83 -7.19 -3.07
N LEU A 16 0.25 -7.83 -2.05
CA LEU A 16 0.63 -7.63 -0.65
C LEU A 16 2.10 -7.96 -0.39
N LEU A 17 2.56 -9.12 -0.85
CA LEU A 17 3.95 -9.55 -0.68
C LEU A 17 4.92 -8.59 -1.36
N SER A 18 4.57 -8.12 -2.56
CA SER A 18 5.40 -7.15 -3.29
C SER A 18 5.51 -5.82 -2.53
N THR A 19 4.40 -5.23 -2.08
CA THR A 19 4.41 -4.03 -1.23
C THR A 19 5.22 -4.23 0.05
N CYS A 20 5.04 -5.36 0.75
CA CYS A 20 5.82 -5.68 1.95
C CYS A 20 7.33 -5.74 1.66
N PHE A 21 7.74 -6.32 0.53
CA PHE A 21 9.16 -6.44 0.16
C PHE A 21 9.76 -5.09 -0.24
N ILE A 22 9.01 -4.29 -0.99
CA ILE A 22 9.41 -2.95 -1.44
C ILE A 22 9.58 -2.01 -0.25
N GLU A 23 8.66 -2.04 0.71
CA GLU A 23 8.69 -1.14 1.85
C GLU A 23 9.72 -1.51 2.91
N MET A 24 10.25 -2.73 2.88
CA MET A 24 11.45 -3.06 3.65
C MET A 24 12.67 -2.24 3.22
N VAL A 25 12.73 -1.77 1.97
CA VAL A 25 13.86 -1.00 1.43
C VAL A 25 14.06 0.34 2.17
N PRO A 26 13.08 1.26 2.25
CA PRO A 26 13.24 2.51 2.99
C PRO A 26 13.47 2.29 4.49
N HIS A 27 12.86 1.26 5.10
CA HIS A 27 13.13 0.93 6.50
C HIS A 27 14.56 0.46 6.75
N PHE A 28 15.14 -0.31 5.82
CA PHE A 28 16.52 -0.79 5.88
C PHE A 28 17.52 0.37 5.76
N PHE A 29 17.33 1.28 4.80
CA PHE A 29 18.21 2.44 4.60
C PHE A 29 18.20 3.44 5.76
N LEU A 30 17.08 3.54 6.50
CA LEU A 30 16.96 4.43 7.65
C LEU A 30 17.60 3.87 8.94
N LYS A 31 18.27 2.69 8.90
CA LYS A 31 18.86 1.99 10.07
C LYS A 31 17.88 1.85 11.25
N LYS A 32 16.60 1.62 10.95
CA LYS A 32 15.53 1.65 11.95
C LYS A 32 15.43 0.30 12.68
N ARG A 33 15.07 0.36 13.96
CA ARG A 33 14.89 -0.82 14.84
C ARG A 33 13.83 -1.76 14.25
N LEU A 34 13.96 -3.06 14.51
CA LEU A 34 13.02 -4.14 14.12
C LEU A 34 11.53 -3.76 14.33
N LEU A 35 11.24 -2.94 15.34
CA LEU A 35 9.92 -2.40 15.62
C LEU A 35 9.31 -1.63 14.43
N TRP A 36 10.09 -0.78 13.75
CA TRP A 36 9.62 -0.01 12.59
C TRP A 36 9.22 -0.91 11.43
N ILE A 37 10.04 -1.92 11.12
CA ILE A 37 9.75 -2.90 10.07
C ILE A 37 8.47 -3.67 10.40
N LYS A 38 8.31 -4.11 11.67
CA LYS A 38 7.10 -4.81 12.11
C LYS A 38 5.86 -3.93 12.00
N THR A 39 5.96 -2.66 12.41
CA THR A 39 4.83 -1.72 12.32
C THR A 39 4.46 -1.43 10.88
N GLY A 40 5.45 -1.26 9.97
CA GLY A 40 5.18 -1.06 8.55
C GLY A 40 4.49 -2.25 7.90
N LEU A 41 4.99 -3.47 8.14
CA LEU A 41 4.35 -4.70 7.67
C LEU A 41 2.90 -4.81 8.17
N LEU A 42 2.66 -4.50 9.45
CA LEU A 42 1.31 -4.51 10.03
C LEU A 42 0.37 -3.50 9.36
N CYS A 43 0.89 -2.30 9.06
CA CYS A 43 0.11 -1.29 8.37
C CYS A 43 -0.27 -1.78 6.96
N ASN A 44 0.68 -2.26 6.18
CA ASN A 44 0.43 -2.72 4.80
C ASN A 44 -0.54 -3.89 4.72
N VAL A 45 -0.40 -4.84 5.66
CA VAL A 45 -1.33 -5.99 5.76
C VAL A 45 -2.75 -5.52 6.06
N ALA A 46 -2.92 -4.38 6.75
CA ALA A 46 -4.23 -3.81 7.03
C ALA A 46 -4.75 -2.92 5.88
N THR A 47 -3.91 -2.07 5.30
CA THR A 47 -4.29 -1.03 4.34
C THR A 47 -4.43 -1.58 2.91
N ASN A 48 -3.46 -2.34 2.43
CA ASN A 48 -3.41 -2.75 1.01
C ASN A 48 -4.54 -3.70 0.58
N PRO A 49 -4.97 -4.70 1.37
CA PRO A 49 -6.13 -5.51 1.00
C PRO A 49 -7.40 -4.68 0.91
N PHE A 50 -7.57 -3.70 1.80
CA PHE A 50 -8.74 -2.83 1.81
C PHE A 50 -8.78 -1.93 0.58
N VAL A 51 -7.65 -1.29 0.24
CA VAL A 51 -7.52 -0.47 -0.97
C VAL A 51 -7.78 -1.29 -2.23
N ASN A 52 -7.17 -2.47 -2.35
CA ASN A 52 -7.35 -3.32 -3.52
C ASN A 52 -8.79 -3.79 -3.70
N ILE A 53 -9.47 -4.18 -2.62
CA ILE A 53 -10.89 -4.54 -2.67
C ILE A 53 -11.73 -3.34 -3.13
N LEU A 54 -11.45 -2.14 -2.62
CA LEU A 54 -12.17 -0.93 -2.99
C LEU A 54 -11.97 -0.59 -4.47
N LEU A 55 -10.74 -0.70 -4.97
CA LEU A 55 -10.41 -0.46 -6.38
C LEU A 55 -11.09 -1.47 -7.32
N ILE A 56 -11.14 -2.74 -6.93
CA ILE A 56 -11.87 -3.77 -7.70
C ILE A 56 -13.37 -3.46 -7.74
N LEU A 57 -13.96 -3.05 -6.62
CA LEU A 57 -15.37 -2.63 -6.58
C LEU A 57 -15.63 -1.44 -7.49
N MET A 58 -14.77 -0.43 -7.45
CA MET A 58 -14.90 0.78 -8.26
C MET A 58 -14.73 0.47 -9.76
N SER A 59 -13.81 -0.42 -10.13
CA SER A 59 -13.62 -0.81 -11.53
C SER A 59 -14.84 -1.56 -12.10
N ILE A 60 -15.50 -2.37 -11.28
CA ILE A 60 -16.74 -3.07 -11.66
C ILE A 60 -17.91 -2.08 -11.85
N ILE A 61 -18.04 -1.09 -10.96
CA ILE A 61 -19.18 -0.16 -10.94
C ILE A 61 -19.06 0.90 -12.03
N PHE A 62 -17.92 1.59 -12.10
CA PHE A 62 -17.80 2.81 -12.91
C PHE A 62 -17.30 2.55 -14.33
N LYS A 63 -16.57 1.44 -14.57
CA LYS A 63 -15.95 1.07 -15.86
C LYS A 63 -15.20 2.21 -16.58
N ASN A 64 -14.89 3.29 -15.87
CA ASN A 64 -14.25 4.48 -16.40
C ASN A 64 -12.82 4.55 -15.85
N HIS A 65 -11.85 4.41 -16.73
CA HIS A 65 -10.43 4.36 -16.37
C HIS A 65 -9.93 5.64 -15.70
N GLU A 66 -10.38 6.82 -16.14
CA GLU A 66 -9.94 8.09 -15.54
C GLU A 66 -10.40 8.22 -14.09
N LEU A 67 -11.65 7.82 -13.81
CA LEU A 67 -12.20 7.83 -12.46
C LEU A 67 -11.47 6.84 -11.55
N ILE A 68 -11.09 5.67 -12.07
CA ILE A 68 -10.32 4.66 -11.33
C ILE A 68 -8.95 5.23 -10.95
N ILE A 69 -8.23 5.86 -11.87
CA ILE A 69 -6.91 6.47 -11.59
C ILE A 69 -7.01 7.53 -10.49
N VAL A 70 -7.97 8.46 -10.60
CA VAL A 70 -8.18 9.50 -9.58
C VAL A 70 -8.52 8.88 -8.22
N THR A 71 -9.35 7.84 -8.21
CA THR A 71 -9.73 7.13 -6.97
C THR A 71 -8.54 6.42 -6.35
N THR A 72 -7.68 5.78 -7.15
CA THR A 72 -6.42 5.17 -6.69
C THR A 72 -5.54 6.22 -6.00
N ILE A 73 -5.31 7.37 -6.64
CA ILE A 73 -4.47 8.43 -6.07
C ILE A 73 -5.05 8.92 -4.73
N LEU A 74 -6.36 9.11 -4.64
CA LEU A 74 -7.02 9.54 -3.40
C LEU A 74 -6.91 8.48 -2.29
N LEU A 75 -7.05 7.20 -2.62
CA LEU A 75 -6.91 6.12 -1.65
C LEU A 75 -5.48 6.01 -1.13
N GLU A 76 -4.49 6.10 -2.02
CA GLU A 76 -3.06 6.11 -1.64
C GLU A 76 -2.75 7.28 -0.69
N LEU A 77 -3.28 8.47 -0.95
CA LEU A 77 -3.14 9.62 -0.03
C LEU A 77 -3.77 9.33 1.35
N ILE A 78 -4.95 8.73 1.38
CA ILE A 78 -5.62 8.35 2.65
C ILE A 78 -4.76 7.33 3.39
N VAL A 79 -4.22 6.32 2.71
CA VAL A 79 -3.32 5.33 3.31
C VAL A 79 -2.09 6.01 3.92
N VAL A 80 -1.47 6.96 3.21
CA VAL A 80 -0.32 7.71 3.73
C VAL A 80 -0.64 8.40 5.06
N PHE A 81 -1.81 9.03 5.16
CA PHE A 81 -2.23 9.67 6.40
C PHE A 81 -2.50 8.65 7.52
N VAL A 82 -3.17 7.55 7.22
CA VAL A 82 -3.47 6.50 8.20
C VAL A 82 -2.19 5.88 8.74
N GLU A 83 -1.24 5.53 7.88
CA GLU A 83 0.06 4.99 8.26
C GLU A 83 0.89 5.97 9.07
N MET A 84 0.92 7.25 8.67
CA MET A 84 1.57 8.30 9.44
C MET A 84 1.03 8.33 10.88
N MET A 85 -0.30 8.26 11.05
CA MET A 85 -0.93 8.23 12.38
C MET A 85 -0.58 6.96 13.15
N LEU A 86 -0.61 5.78 12.51
CA LEU A 86 -0.24 4.51 13.14
C LEU A 86 1.23 4.49 13.57
N TYR A 87 2.13 4.99 12.74
CA TYR A 87 3.55 5.15 13.09
C TYR A 87 3.74 6.11 14.24
N ASN A 88 3.06 7.25 14.25
CA ASN A 88 3.15 8.19 15.37
C ASN A 88 2.62 7.55 16.67
N LEU A 89 1.49 6.85 16.61
CA LEU A 89 0.87 6.21 17.77
C LEU A 89 1.74 5.09 18.36
N ILE A 90 2.27 4.20 17.51
CA ILE A 90 2.98 3.00 17.94
C ILE A 90 4.45 3.29 18.27
N LEU A 91 5.11 4.13 17.47
CA LEU A 91 6.54 4.40 17.58
C LEU A 91 6.85 5.66 18.39
N ASN A 92 5.82 6.44 18.74
CA ASN A 92 5.90 7.70 19.48
C ASN A 92 6.94 8.67 18.89
N GLU A 93 6.96 8.76 17.55
CA GLU A 93 7.93 9.54 16.79
C GLU A 93 7.30 10.76 16.12
N ARG A 94 8.13 11.72 15.70
CA ARG A 94 7.62 12.97 15.11
C ARG A 94 6.80 12.69 13.85
N LEU A 95 5.61 13.31 13.76
CA LEU A 95 4.70 13.19 12.62
C LEU A 95 5.41 13.44 11.28
N SER A 96 6.31 14.42 11.20
CA SER A 96 7.07 14.71 9.97
C SER A 96 7.94 13.55 9.50
N LYS A 97 8.53 12.78 10.43
CA LYS A 97 9.30 11.57 10.09
C LYS A 97 8.38 10.43 9.68
N CYS A 98 7.27 10.25 10.38
CA CYS A 98 6.27 9.23 10.07
C CYS A 98 5.67 9.45 8.68
N LEU A 99 5.36 10.71 8.34
CA LEU A 99 4.85 11.12 7.05
C LEU A 99 5.87 10.85 5.95
N LEU A 100 7.14 11.22 6.15
CA LEU A 100 8.20 10.95 5.18
C LEU A 100 8.30 9.45 4.88
N VAL A 101 8.32 8.61 5.92
CA VAL A 101 8.44 7.16 5.76
C VAL A 101 7.24 6.59 5.01
N SER A 102 6.02 6.92 5.44
CA SER A 102 4.80 6.43 4.78
C SER A 102 4.68 6.94 3.33
N ALA A 103 5.00 8.20 3.07
CA ALA A 103 5.00 8.75 1.71
C ALA A 103 6.04 8.06 0.82
N MET A 104 7.25 7.77 1.32
CA MET A 104 8.27 7.04 0.56
C MET A 104 7.83 5.60 0.27
N CYS A 105 7.24 4.93 1.25
CA CYS A 105 6.70 3.58 1.12
C CYS A 105 5.62 3.50 0.04
N ASN A 106 4.56 4.32 0.15
CA ASN A 106 3.47 4.32 -0.83
C ASN A 106 3.92 4.82 -2.20
N LEU A 107 4.83 5.79 -2.29
CA LEU A 107 5.35 6.25 -3.59
C LEU A 107 6.17 5.16 -4.29
N LEU A 108 6.98 4.41 -3.55
CA LEU A 108 7.70 3.24 -4.10
C LEU A 108 6.73 2.14 -4.54
N SER A 109 5.73 1.81 -3.72
CA SER A 109 4.72 0.81 -4.03
C SER A 109 3.89 1.20 -5.26
N PHE A 110 3.44 2.46 -5.33
CA PHE A 110 2.68 3.01 -6.45
C PHE A 110 3.49 3.04 -7.75
N THR A 111 4.73 3.52 -7.71
CA THR A 111 5.60 3.56 -8.90
C THR A 111 5.90 2.18 -9.44
N ILE A 112 6.10 1.18 -8.57
CA ILE A 112 6.30 -0.20 -9.00
C ILE A 112 5.01 -0.78 -9.57
N GLY A 113 3.85 -0.48 -8.98
CA GLY A 113 2.55 -0.85 -9.54
C GLY A 113 2.34 -0.31 -10.96
N LEU A 114 2.65 0.98 -11.18
CA LEU A 114 2.60 1.60 -12.51
C LEU A 114 3.57 0.97 -13.51
N LEU A 115 4.79 0.64 -13.07
CA LEU A 115 5.75 -0.03 -13.94
C LEU A 115 5.23 -1.40 -14.36
N PHE A 116 4.68 -2.20 -13.44
CA PHE A 116 4.11 -3.51 -13.78
C PHE A 116 2.95 -3.40 -14.78
N ASP A 117 2.06 -2.43 -14.61
CA ASP A 117 0.96 -2.18 -15.55
C ASP A 117 1.45 -1.67 -16.92
N ALA A 118 2.57 -0.96 -16.97
CA ALA A 118 3.15 -0.49 -18.23
C ALA A 118 3.88 -1.59 -19.04
N PHE A 119 4.22 -2.72 -18.41
CA PHE A 119 4.91 -3.86 -19.04
C PHE A 119 4.00 -5.04 -19.38
N ILE A 120 2.69 -4.95 -19.09
CA ILE A 120 1.66 -5.96 -19.39
C ILE A 120 0.71 -5.39 -20.45
#